data_AF-A0A9P6DN79-F1
#
_entry.id   AF-A0A9P6DN79-F1
#
_cell.length_a   1.000
_cell.length_b   1.000
_cell.length_c   1.000
_cell.angle_alpha   90.00
_cell.angle_beta   90.00
_cell.angle_gamma   90.00
#
_symmetry.space_group_name_H-M   'P 1'
#
loop_
_entity.id
_entity.type
_entity.pdbx_description
1 polymer ?
#
loop_
_entity_poly.entity_id
_entity_poly.type
_entity_poly.pdbx_seq_one_letter_code
_entity_poly.pdbx_strand_id
1 'polypeptide(L)'
;MAQYHGPELKHCEPNLQPGKKHVIVQFHDESCFHTNEFKWSAWCVLLWWDTKQLLTQVTNVIDIFNVTHPNCKALFIFDQSSAHASLRPDALQPFDMNKGNGGKQCKQKDTIIPNNNPTISLHGTVQRMMTESGETKGLQTVLKERGFVTKGICAKCSPVCPFENEKCCLAWIFNRQEYVINQVSMLEELITKAGHHCIFLPKFHCELNPIEMYWGYAKYHYCRVFKNTFADAKAAVSSLQSCPLDTL
;
A
#
# COMPACT_ATOMS: atom_id res chain seq x y z
N MET A 1 -24.45 3.86 -12.40
CA MET A 1 -24.98 4.32 -11.12
C MET A 1 -26.27 3.58 -10.85
N ALA A 2 -26.49 3.14 -9.61
CA ALA A 2 -27.78 2.60 -9.19
C ALA A 2 -28.89 3.61 -9.52
N GLN A 3 -30.00 3.13 -10.06
CA GLN A 3 -31.15 3.97 -10.37
C GLN A 3 -32.26 3.64 -9.39
N TYR A 4 -32.92 4.68 -8.88
CA TYR A 4 -34.08 4.54 -8.02
C TYR A 4 -35.30 5.03 -8.77
N HIS A 5 -36.30 4.17 -8.92
CA HIS A 5 -37.51 4.48 -9.70
C HIS A 5 -38.75 4.52 -8.81
N GLY A 6 -39.66 5.44 -9.15
CA GLY A 6 -40.94 5.62 -8.46
C GLY A 6 -40.84 6.29 -7.08
N PRO A 7 -42.00 6.57 -6.46
CA PRO A 7 -42.06 7.25 -5.15
C PRO A 7 -41.51 6.40 -3.99
N GLU A 8 -41.39 5.08 -4.18
CA GLU A 8 -40.84 4.14 -3.18
C GLU A 8 -39.31 3.98 -3.29
N LEU A 9 -38.65 4.66 -4.24
CA LEU A 9 -37.20 4.54 -4.50
C LEU A 9 -36.75 3.07 -4.61
N LYS A 10 -37.39 2.28 -5.49
CA LYS A 10 -36.97 0.89 -5.70
C LYS A 10 -35.62 0.84 -6.39
N HIS A 11 -34.66 0.16 -5.76
CA HIS A 11 -33.33 -0.06 -6.30
C HIS A 11 -33.43 -0.84 -7.62
N CYS A 12 -32.86 -0.27 -8.67
CA CYS A 12 -32.73 -0.92 -9.97
C CYS A 12 -31.24 -1.09 -10.27
N GLU A 13 -30.85 -2.35 -10.48
CA GLU A 13 -29.50 -2.70 -10.86
C GLU A 13 -29.10 -1.99 -12.16
N PRO A 14 -27.89 -1.40 -12.22
CA PRO A 14 -27.43 -0.75 -13.43
C PRO A 14 -27.26 -1.78 -14.56
N ASN A 15 -27.71 -1.42 -15.77
CA ASN A 15 -27.43 -2.25 -16.94
C ASN A 15 -25.94 -2.17 -17.29
N LEU A 16 -25.20 -3.23 -16.98
CA LEU A 16 -23.76 -3.31 -17.22
C LEU A 16 -23.50 -3.74 -18.67
N GLN A 17 -22.60 -3.04 -19.35
CA GLN A 17 -22.14 -3.46 -20.68
C GLN A 17 -21.49 -4.86 -20.61
N PRO A 18 -21.52 -5.66 -21.69
CA PRO A 18 -20.89 -6.98 -21.72
C PRO A 18 -19.43 -6.93 -21.22
N GLY A 19 -19.10 -7.77 -20.25
CA GLY A 19 -17.77 -7.85 -19.64
C GLY A 19 -17.50 -6.86 -18.49
N LYS A 20 -18.42 -5.95 -18.17
CA LYS A 20 -18.34 -5.11 -16.95
C LYS A 20 -18.91 -5.87 -15.75
N LYS A 21 -18.20 -5.82 -14.63
CA LYS A 21 -18.62 -6.39 -13.34
C LYS A 21 -19.04 -5.29 -12.38
N HIS A 22 -19.99 -5.58 -11.50
CA HIS A 22 -20.35 -4.69 -10.40
C HIS A 22 -19.14 -4.51 -9.46
N VAL A 23 -18.91 -3.29 -9.00
CA VAL A 23 -17.79 -2.97 -8.11
C VAL A 23 -18.34 -2.72 -6.70
N ILE A 24 -17.82 -3.45 -5.72
CA ILE A 24 -18.18 -3.31 -4.32
C ILE A 24 -17.01 -2.69 -3.58
N VAL A 25 -17.25 -1.57 -2.91
CA VAL A 25 -16.21 -0.88 -2.14
C VAL A 25 -15.96 -1.63 -0.84
N GLN A 26 -14.68 -1.85 -0.54
CA GLN A 26 -14.19 -2.48 0.67
C GLN A 26 -13.22 -1.51 1.34
N PHE A 27 -13.69 -0.80 2.37
CA PHE A 27 -12.81 -0.01 3.23
C PHE A 27 -12.11 -0.96 4.17
N HIS A 28 -10.77 -0.97 4.13
CA HIS A 28 -9.97 -1.83 4.97
C HIS A 28 -9.02 -0.97 5.80
N ASP A 29 -9.10 -1.17 7.11
CA ASP A 29 -8.19 -0.59 8.08
C ASP A 29 -7.31 -1.70 8.67
N GLU A 30 -6.17 -1.37 9.26
CA GLU A 30 -5.29 -2.28 10.01
C GLU A 30 -5.99 -2.72 11.32
N SER A 31 -7.19 -3.28 11.20
CA SER A 31 -7.97 -3.74 12.32
C SER A 31 -7.33 -5.02 12.85
N CYS A 32 -6.59 -4.87 13.94
CA CYS A 32 -6.02 -5.95 14.73
C CYS A 32 -7.11 -6.77 15.43
N PHE A 33 -7.95 -7.49 14.69
CA PHE A 33 -8.72 -8.61 15.26
C PHE A 33 -8.02 -9.89 14.88
N HIS A 34 -6.92 -10.18 15.58
CA HIS A 34 -6.22 -11.46 15.45
C HIS A 34 -6.66 -12.45 16.52
N THR A 35 -6.68 -13.71 16.08
CA THR A 35 -6.98 -15.01 16.70
C THR A 35 -6.35 -15.32 18.07
N ASN A 36 -5.69 -14.36 18.73
CA ASN A 36 -5.09 -14.50 20.06
C ASN A 36 -5.98 -14.02 21.22
N GLU A 37 -7.21 -13.52 20.97
CA GLU A 37 -8.16 -13.17 22.05
C GLU A 37 -8.60 -14.35 22.94
N PHE A 38 -8.16 -15.56 22.61
CA PHE A 38 -8.38 -16.80 23.36
C PHE A 38 -7.18 -17.23 24.22
N LYS A 39 -6.05 -16.50 24.22
CA LYS A 39 -4.89 -16.83 25.06
C LYS A 39 -4.91 -16.03 26.36
N TRP A 40 -5.07 -16.75 27.47
CA TRP A 40 -5.19 -16.21 28.84
C TRP A 40 -3.90 -15.58 29.38
N SER A 41 -2.77 -15.81 28.73
CA SER A 41 -1.52 -15.10 29.01
C SER A 41 -0.70 -15.02 27.73
N ALA A 42 -0.54 -13.79 27.24
CA ALA A 42 0.54 -13.46 26.32
C ALA A 42 1.49 -12.57 27.10
N TRP A 43 2.74 -12.99 27.24
CA TRP A 43 3.81 -12.01 27.44
C TRP A 43 3.64 -11.00 26.31
N CYS A 44 3.57 -9.71 26.63
CA CYS A 44 3.62 -8.62 25.65
C CYS A 44 4.97 -8.67 24.91
N VAL A 45 5.12 -9.64 24.03
CA VAL A 45 5.97 -9.49 22.86
C VAL A 45 5.16 -8.54 22.01
N LEU A 46 5.64 -7.29 21.88
CA LEU A 46 5.12 -6.31 20.94
C LEU A 46 5.25 -6.92 19.52
N LEU A 47 4.29 -7.76 19.13
CA LEU A 47 4.16 -8.27 17.77
C LEU A 47 3.52 -7.13 16.99
N TRP A 48 4.38 -6.25 16.48
CA TRP A 48 3.98 -5.18 15.57
C TRP A 48 3.30 -5.80 14.34
N TRP A 49 2.25 -5.12 13.87
CA TRP A 49 1.62 -5.43 12.59
C TRP A 49 2.66 -5.26 11.47
N ASP A 50 2.88 -6.29 10.66
CA ASP A 50 3.85 -6.26 9.57
C ASP A 50 3.17 -6.54 8.22
N THR A 51 3.87 -6.20 7.13
CA THR A 51 3.33 -6.38 5.78
C THR A 51 2.96 -7.84 5.49
N LYS A 52 3.62 -8.82 6.10
CA LYS A 52 3.31 -10.24 5.89
C LYS A 52 1.96 -10.62 6.48
N GLN A 53 1.68 -10.17 7.71
CA GLN A 53 0.38 -10.37 8.36
C GLN A 53 -0.74 -9.70 7.57
N LEU A 54 -0.52 -8.44 7.13
CA LEU A 54 -1.44 -7.72 6.26
C LEU A 54 -1.75 -8.47 4.97
N LEU A 55 -0.74 -8.93 4.23
CA LEU A 55 -0.95 -9.66 2.97
C LEU A 55 -1.72 -10.97 3.19
N THR A 56 -1.46 -11.67 4.31
CA THR A 56 -2.19 -12.88 4.67
C THR A 56 -3.66 -12.59 4.95
N GLN A 57 -3.95 -11.54 5.73
CA GLN A 57 -5.32 -11.13 6.02
C GLN A 57 -6.06 -10.74 4.73
N VAL A 58 -5.46 -9.90 3.89
CA VAL A 58 -6.09 -9.43 2.65
C VAL A 58 -6.33 -10.58 1.68
N THR A 59 -5.46 -11.59 1.64
CA THR A 59 -5.69 -12.83 0.88
C THR A 59 -6.97 -13.53 1.35
N ASN A 60 -7.14 -13.72 2.65
CA ASN A 60 -8.36 -14.33 3.20
C ASN A 60 -9.61 -13.49 2.91
N VAL A 61 -9.51 -12.16 2.98
CA VAL A 61 -10.62 -11.25 2.64
C VAL A 61 -11.01 -11.38 1.16
N ILE A 62 -10.03 -11.49 0.26
CA ILE A 62 -10.27 -11.73 -1.17
C ILE A 62 -10.98 -13.07 -1.39
N ASP A 63 -10.56 -14.13 -0.70
CA ASP A 63 -11.20 -15.45 -0.82
C ASP A 63 -12.66 -15.41 -0.35
N ILE A 64 -12.92 -14.78 0.80
CA ILE A 64 -14.29 -14.57 1.30
C ILE A 64 -15.11 -13.73 0.31
N PHE A 65 -14.53 -12.65 -0.22
CA PHE A 65 -15.20 -11.79 -1.19
C PHE A 65 -15.58 -12.55 -2.46
N ASN A 66 -14.68 -13.37 -3.00
CA ASN A 66 -14.93 -14.13 -4.22
C ASN A 66 -16.03 -15.18 -4.05
N VAL A 67 -16.14 -15.78 -2.86
CA VAL A 67 -17.24 -16.72 -2.54
C VAL A 67 -18.57 -15.98 -2.35
N THR A 68 -18.56 -14.84 -1.66
CA THR A 68 -19.77 -14.08 -1.33
C THR A 68 -20.29 -13.24 -2.51
N HIS A 69 -19.42 -12.86 -3.45
CA HIS A 69 -19.73 -11.97 -4.56
C HIS A 69 -19.07 -12.42 -5.89
N PRO A 70 -19.36 -13.64 -6.40
CA PRO A 70 -18.61 -14.28 -7.51
C PRO A 70 -18.57 -13.50 -8.83
N ASN A 71 -19.56 -12.63 -9.06
CA ASN A 71 -19.66 -11.82 -10.28
C ASN A 71 -19.28 -10.34 -10.08
N CYS A 72 -18.74 -9.99 -8.92
CA CYS A 72 -18.32 -8.63 -8.61
C CYS A 72 -16.79 -8.48 -8.63
N LYS A 73 -16.34 -7.23 -8.56
CA LYS A 73 -14.96 -6.88 -8.23
C LYS A 73 -14.97 -6.07 -6.93
N ALA A 74 -14.05 -6.36 -6.03
CA ALA A 74 -13.79 -5.47 -4.91
C ALA A 74 -13.00 -4.25 -5.37
N LEU A 75 -13.33 -3.09 -4.80
CA LEU A 75 -12.47 -1.91 -4.76
C LEU A 75 -12.01 -1.75 -3.30
N PHE A 76 -10.78 -2.18 -3.03
CA PHE A 76 -10.16 -2.01 -1.73
C PHE A 76 -9.64 -0.58 -1.58
N ILE A 77 -10.03 0.07 -0.49
CA ILE A 77 -9.58 1.41 -0.12
C ILE A 77 -8.83 1.31 1.19
N PHE A 78 -7.58 1.76 1.18
CA PHE A 78 -6.71 1.79 2.34
C PHE A 78 -6.31 3.22 2.67
N ASP A 79 -6.08 3.50 3.94
CA ASP A 79 -5.33 4.69 4.34
C ASP A 79 -3.85 4.56 3.91
N GLN A 80 -3.08 5.63 4.07
CA GLN A 80 -1.70 5.67 3.58
C GLN A 80 -0.68 5.34 4.68
N SER A 81 -0.84 4.16 5.29
CA SER A 81 0.08 3.60 6.27
C SER A 81 1.43 3.17 5.65
N SER A 82 2.45 2.99 6.50
CA SER A 82 3.76 2.49 6.04
C SER A 82 3.72 1.03 5.59
N ALA A 83 2.84 0.20 6.18
CA ALA A 83 2.68 -1.19 5.78
C ALA A 83 2.01 -1.30 4.40
N HIS A 84 1.01 -0.45 4.12
CA HIS A 84 0.32 -0.37 2.83
C HIS A 84 1.23 0.04 1.68
N ALA A 85 2.18 0.96 1.94
CA ALA A 85 3.16 1.44 0.98
C ALA A 85 4.40 0.54 0.84
N SER A 86 4.44 -0.61 1.52
CA SER A 86 5.61 -1.48 1.52
C SER A 86 5.85 -2.10 0.14
N LEU A 87 7.02 -1.80 -0.41
CA LEU A 87 7.50 -2.39 -1.65
C LEU A 87 8.09 -3.78 -1.41
N ARG A 88 8.31 -4.52 -2.49
CA ARG A 88 8.98 -5.83 -2.43
C ARG A 88 10.41 -5.68 -1.87
N PRO A 89 10.97 -6.72 -1.22
CA PRO A 89 12.35 -6.67 -0.69
C PRO A 89 13.43 -6.38 -1.74
N ASP A 90 13.14 -6.67 -3.01
CA ASP A 90 14.01 -6.43 -4.17
C ASP A 90 13.65 -5.14 -4.93
N ALA A 91 12.78 -4.28 -4.39
CA ALA A 91 12.40 -3.03 -5.03
C ALA A 91 13.56 -2.04 -5.13
N LEU A 92 13.44 -1.09 -6.06
CA LEU A 92 14.43 -0.03 -6.21
C LEU A 92 14.31 0.97 -5.06
N GLN A 93 15.35 1.06 -4.23
CA GLN A 93 15.42 1.98 -3.10
C GLN A 93 16.71 2.81 -3.18
N PRO A 94 16.71 3.93 -3.91
CA PRO A 94 17.92 4.74 -4.14
C PRO A 94 18.57 5.25 -2.86
N PHE A 95 17.75 5.59 -1.86
CA PHE A 95 18.23 6.09 -0.57
C PHE A 95 18.87 5.00 0.30
N ASP A 96 18.73 3.73 -0.06
CA ASP A 96 19.39 2.60 0.60
C ASP A 96 20.56 2.04 -0.22
N MET A 97 20.84 2.64 -1.38
CA MET A 97 21.98 2.26 -2.21
C MET A 97 23.28 2.94 -1.78
N ASN A 98 24.40 2.26 -2.00
CA ASN A 98 25.74 2.78 -1.85
C ASN A 98 26.12 3.67 -3.04
N LYS A 99 27.13 4.53 -2.84
CA LYS A 99 27.66 5.36 -3.94
C LYS A 99 28.32 4.48 -5.01
N GLY A 100 29.23 3.63 -4.55
CA GLY A 100 29.96 2.64 -5.37
C GLY A 100 29.33 1.25 -5.25
N ASN A 101 29.89 0.30 -6.01
CA ASN A 101 29.42 -1.08 -6.02
C ASN A 101 29.78 -1.81 -4.71
N GLY A 102 29.03 -2.88 -4.42
CA GLY A 102 29.26 -3.75 -3.27
C GLY A 102 28.84 -3.13 -1.94
N GLY A 103 29.43 -3.63 -0.85
CA GLY A 103 29.12 -3.21 0.52
C GLY A 103 27.77 -3.70 1.06
N LYS A 104 27.36 -3.17 2.21
CA LYS A 104 26.08 -3.50 2.84
C LYS A 104 24.94 -2.78 2.10
N GLN A 105 24.38 -3.42 1.09
CA GLN A 105 23.23 -2.94 0.30
C GLN A 105 22.30 -4.13 -0.03
N CYS A 106 20.99 -3.92 -0.03
CA CYS A 106 20.02 -4.92 -0.48
C CYS A 106 20.17 -5.20 -1.98
N LYS A 107 19.98 -6.46 -2.37
CA LYS A 107 19.94 -6.84 -3.79
C LYS A 107 18.62 -6.35 -4.38
N GLN A 108 18.70 -5.45 -5.35
CA GLN A 108 17.53 -4.91 -6.04
C GLN A 108 17.35 -5.61 -7.39
N LYS A 109 16.10 -5.69 -7.86
CA LYS A 109 15.75 -6.36 -9.11
C LYS A 109 16.22 -5.59 -10.34
N ASP A 110 16.52 -6.32 -11.40
CA ASP A 110 16.78 -5.72 -12.71
C ASP A 110 15.54 -4.97 -13.21
N THR A 111 15.78 -3.93 -14.01
CA THR A 111 14.70 -3.09 -14.55
C THR A 111 14.85 -2.85 -16.05
N ILE A 112 13.80 -2.35 -16.68
CA ILE A 112 13.86 -1.86 -18.06
C ILE A 112 13.99 -0.35 -18.03
N ILE A 113 14.89 0.21 -18.84
CA ILE A 113 15.05 1.65 -18.97
C ILE A 113 13.83 2.21 -19.71
N PRO A 114 13.06 3.13 -19.11
CA PRO A 114 11.84 3.67 -19.70
C PRO A 114 12.12 4.57 -20.91
N ASN A 115 11.08 4.79 -21.73
CA ASN A 115 11.14 5.68 -22.90
C ASN A 115 11.26 7.18 -22.54
N ASN A 116 11.08 7.55 -21.27
CA ASN A 116 11.28 8.91 -20.79
C ASN A 116 12.73 9.18 -20.33
N ASN A 117 13.62 8.19 -20.40
CA ASN A 117 15.02 8.38 -20.05
C ASN A 117 15.66 9.39 -21.03
N PRO A 118 16.55 10.31 -20.56
CA PRO A 118 17.16 11.31 -21.43
C PRO A 118 18.02 10.70 -22.56
N THR A 119 18.49 9.47 -22.40
CA THR A 119 19.33 8.78 -23.38
C THR A 119 18.47 7.84 -24.23
N ILE A 120 18.07 8.31 -25.42
CA ILE A 120 17.15 7.59 -26.32
C ILE A 120 17.65 6.19 -26.70
N SER A 121 18.95 6.03 -26.92
CA SER A 121 19.55 4.74 -27.32
C SER A 121 19.45 3.65 -26.25
N LEU A 122 19.10 4.00 -25.01
CA LEU A 122 18.96 3.05 -23.89
C LEU A 122 17.52 2.61 -23.65
N HIS A 123 16.54 3.22 -24.33
CA HIS A 123 15.12 2.90 -24.13
C HIS A 123 14.84 1.42 -24.38
N GLY A 124 14.08 0.80 -23.48
CA GLY A 124 13.71 -0.62 -23.57
C GLY A 124 14.83 -1.61 -23.21
N THR A 125 16.05 -1.14 -22.94
CA THR A 125 17.17 -2.00 -22.56
C THR A 125 17.10 -2.42 -21.10
N VAL A 126 17.65 -3.61 -20.78
CA VAL A 126 17.70 -4.13 -19.41
C VAL A 126 18.81 -3.42 -18.62
N GLN A 127 18.44 -2.74 -17.55
CA GLN A 127 19.36 -2.30 -16.51
C GLN A 127 19.56 -3.44 -15.50
N ARG A 128 20.73 -4.08 -15.56
CA ARG A 128 21.19 -5.00 -14.50
C ARG A 128 21.53 -4.22 -13.24
N MET A 129 21.08 -4.69 -12.07
CA MET A 129 21.38 -4.08 -10.76
C MET A 129 22.52 -4.77 -10.02
N MET A 130 23.10 -5.81 -10.63
CA MET A 130 24.28 -6.53 -10.17
C MET A 130 25.41 -6.41 -11.20
N THR A 131 26.66 -6.37 -10.75
CA THR A 131 27.84 -6.49 -11.61
C THR A 131 28.00 -7.93 -12.09
N GLU A 132 28.87 -8.13 -13.09
CA GLU A 132 29.26 -9.48 -13.54
C GLU A 132 29.96 -10.29 -12.44
N SER A 133 30.65 -9.62 -11.52
CA SER A 133 31.27 -10.22 -10.33
C SER A 133 30.25 -10.64 -9.25
N GLY A 134 28.96 -10.34 -9.42
CA GLY A 134 27.91 -10.67 -8.45
C GLY A 134 27.80 -9.67 -7.29
N GLU A 135 28.39 -8.48 -7.41
CA GLU A 135 28.26 -7.39 -6.45
C GLU A 135 27.06 -6.49 -6.79
N THR A 136 26.45 -5.89 -5.78
CA THR A 136 25.38 -4.90 -5.99
C THR A 136 25.93 -3.67 -6.68
N LYS A 137 25.24 -3.14 -7.70
CA LYS A 137 25.65 -1.87 -8.32
C LYS A 137 25.31 -0.70 -7.40
N GLY A 138 26.25 0.24 -7.30
CA GLY A 138 26.04 1.51 -6.63
C GLY A 138 25.35 2.55 -7.51
N LEU A 139 24.84 3.60 -6.88
CA LEU A 139 24.17 4.72 -7.54
C LEU A 139 24.99 5.30 -8.69
N GLN A 140 26.30 5.45 -8.50
CA GLN A 140 27.17 6.05 -9.50
C GLN A 140 27.27 5.19 -10.77
N THR A 141 27.33 3.87 -10.63
CA THR A 141 27.39 2.94 -11.77
C THR A 141 26.07 2.93 -12.52
N VAL A 142 24.96 2.72 -11.79
CA VAL A 142 23.62 2.66 -12.40
C VAL A 142 23.27 3.95 -13.14
N LEU A 143 23.56 5.12 -12.55
CA LEU A 143 23.26 6.38 -13.19
C LEU A 143 24.16 6.68 -14.40
N LYS A 144 25.45 6.34 -14.34
CA LYS A 144 26.36 6.45 -15.50
C LYS A 144 25.90 5.59 -16.66
N GLU A 145 25.54 4.34 -16.39
CA GLU A 145 25.03 3.41 -17.40
C GLU A 145 23.74 3.93 -18.06
N ARG A 146 22.94 4.70 -17.32
CA ARG A 146 21.73 5.38 -17.81
C ARG A 146 21.99 6.75 -18.46
N GLY A 147 23.25 7.13 -18.65
CA GLY A 147 23.66 8.38 -19.31
C GLY A 147 23.55 9.65 -18.44
N PHE A 148 23.41 9.51 -17.12
CA PHE A 148 23.42 10.66 -16.21
C PHE A 148 24.84 11.09 -15.82
N VAL A 149 25.03 12.40 -15.65
CA VAL A 149 26.27 12.96 -15.09
C VAL A 149 26.33 12.65 -13.60
N THR A 150 27.40 11.96 -13.16
CA THR A 150 27.58 11.60 -11.74
C THR A 150 28.82 12.24 -11.09
N LYS A 151 29.66 12.91 -11.87
CA LYS A 151 30.95 13.44 -11.39
C LYS A 151 30.70 14.64 -10.47
N GLY A 152 31.36 14.66 -9.32
CA GLY A 152 31.22 15.74 -8.33
C GLY A 152 29.92 15.72 -7.52
N ILE A 153 29.02 14.76 -7.77
CA ILE A 153 27.75 14.65 -7.05
C ILE A 153 27.93 13.73 -5.83
N CYS A 154 27.38 14.15 -4.69
CA CYS A 154 27.35 13.32 -3.48
C CYS A 154 26.34 12.17 -3.62
N ALA A 155 26.51 11.10 -2.84
CA ALA A 155 25.60 9.96 -2.91
C ALA A 155 24.20 10.35 -2.41
N LYS A 156 24.17 10.97 -1.23
CA LYS A 156 22.98 11.38 -0.48
C LYS A 156 23.33 12.70 0.21
N CYS A 157 22.37 13.62 0.30
CA CYS A 157 22.53 14.81 1.14
C CYS A 157 22.48 14.42 2.63
N SER A 158 23.11 15.22 3.47
CA SER A 158 23.04 15.12 4.93
C SER A 158 22.70 16.49 5.51
N PRO A 159 21.76 16.62 6.45
CA PRO A 159 20.94 15.53 7.02
C PRO A 159 19.79 15.08 6.11
N VAL A 160 19.27 15.97 5.25
CA VAL A 160 18.17 15.71 4.31
C VAL A 160 18.42 16.42 2.97
N CYS A 161 17.75 15.97 1.91
CA CYS A 161 17.82 16.65 0.62
C CYS A 161 17.08 18.00 0.68
N PRO A 162 17.66 19.09 0.14
CA PRO A 162 16.98 20.37 0.02
C PRO A 162 15.74 20.25 -0.88
N PHE A 163 14.65 20.92 -0.52
CA PHE A 163 13.40 20.87 -1.27
C PHE A 163 13.51 21.50 -2.67
N GLU A 164 14.26 22.60 -2.79
CA GLU A 164 14.33 23.41 -4.01
C GLU A 164 15.33 22.88 -5.05
N ASN A 165 16.22 21.95 -4.69
CA ASN A 165 17.26 21.47 -5.61
C ASN A 165 16.97 20.04 -6.07
N GLU A 166 16.41 19.97 -7.28
CA GLU A 166 15.98 18.73 -7.92
C GLU A 166 17.13 17.82 -8.42
N LYS A 167 18.39 18.21 -8.25
CA LYS A 167 19.57 17.42 -8.67
C LYS A 167 20.66 17.40 -7.60
N CYS A 168 20.25 17.47 -6.33
CA CYS A 168 21.15 17.63 -5.19
C CYS A 168 22.12 16.45 -4.97
N CYS A 169 21.68 15.21 -5.21
CA CYS A 169 22.47 14.00 -4.98
C CYS A 169 22.06 12.86 -5.91
N LEU A 170 22.92 11.83 -6.01
CA LEU A 170 22.68 10.67 -6.88
C LEU A 170 21.39 9.91 -6.49
N ALA A 171 21.13 9.73 -5.20
CA ALA A 171 19.91 9.06 -4.73
C ALA A 171 18.66 9.79 -5.20
N TRP A 172 18.64 11.13 -5.14
CA TRP A 172 17.50 11.92 -5.56
C TRP A 172 17.28 11.88 -7.08
N ILE A 173 18.36 12.00 -7.86
CA ILE A 173 18.31 11.86 -9.33
C ILE A 173 17.73 10.50 -9.74
N PHE A 174 18.12 9.44 -9.05
CA PHE A 174 17.63 8.08 -9.33
C PHE A 174 16.20 7.87 -8.81
N ASN A 175 15.84 8.42 -7.65
CA ASN A 175 14.50 8.35 -7.08
C ASN A 175 13.45 9.03 -7.95
N ARG A 176 13.86 10.04 -8.71
CA ARG A 176 12.97 10.81 -9.57
C ARG A 176 12.54 10.13 -10.87
N GLN A 177 13.13 8.98 -11.16
CA GLN A 177 12.79 8.25 -12.37
C GLN A 177 11.41 7.61 -12.21
N GLU A 178 10.57 7.72 -13.25
CA GLU A 178 9.15 7.35 -13.18
C GLU A 178 8.91 5.92 -12.67
N TYR A 179 9.70 4.94 -13.12
CA TYR A 179 9.60 3.54 -12.68
C TYR A 179 10.10 3.29 -11.25
N VAL A 180 10.79 4.25 -10.62
CA VAL A 180 11.15 4.20 -9.19
C VAL A 180 10.04 4.76 -8.34
N ILE A 181 9.45 5.89 -8.76
CA ILE A 181 8.31 6.55 -8.08
C ILE A 181 7.07 5.66 -8.16
N ASN A 182 6.78 5.13 -9.34
CA ASN A 182 5.55 4.38 -9.62
C ASN A 182 5.70 2.88 -9.32
N GLN A 183 6.61 2.51 -8.40
CA GLN A 183 6.69 1.13 -7.95
C GLN A 183 5.43 0.76 -7.17
N VAL A 184 4.77 -0.29 -7.63
CA VAL A 184 3.55 -0.82 -7.03
C VAL A 184 3.87 -1.51 -5.70
N SER A 185 3.06 -1.27 -4.67
CA SER A 185 3.25 -1.92 -3.36
C SER A 185 2.91 -3.41 -3.43
N MET A 186 3.42 -4.20 -2.48
CA MET A 186 3.10 -5.63 -2.43
C MET A 186 1.59 -5.87 -2.26
N LEU A 187 0.92 -4.99 -1.51
CA LEU A 187 -0.51 -5.04 -1.27
C LEU A 187 -1.31 -4.78 -2.56
N GLU A 188 -0.97 -3.73 -3.30
CA GLU A 188 -1.62 -3.43 -4.57
C GLU A 188 -1.36 -4.54 -5.60
N GLU A 189 -0.13 -5.07 -5.65
CA GLU A 189 0.21 -6.21 -6.53
C GLU A 189 -0.64 -7.45 -6.20
N LEU A 190 -0.85 -7.77 -4.92
CA LEU A 190 -1.69 -8.88 -4.47
C LEU A 190 -3.14 -8.71 -4.95
N ILE A 191 -3.73 -7.54 -4.69
CA ILE A 191 -5.14 -7.25 -5.00
C ILE A 191 -5.40 -7.22 -6.51
N THR A 192 -4.51 -6.56 -7.25
CA THR A 192 -4.65 -6.44 -8.71
C THR A 192 -4.47 -7.79 -9.41
N LYS A 193 -3.55 -8.64 -8.94
CA LYS A 193 -3.40 -10.03 -9.44
C LYS A 193 -4.63 -10.89 -9.18
N ALA A 194 -5.35 -10.65 -8.09
CA ALA A 194 -6.63 -11.31 -7.82
C ALA A 194 -7.79 -10.75 -8.68
N GLY A 195 -7.54 -9.76 -9.54
CA GLY A 195 -8.55 -9.19 -10.46
C GLY A 195 -9.41 -8.08 -9.86
N HIS A 196 -9.05 -7.60 -8.67
CA HIS A 196 -9.70 -6.51 -7.93
C HIS A 196 -8.97 -5.17 -8.09
N HIS A 197 -9.52 -4.11 -7.52
CA HIS A 197 -8.97 -2.76 -7.57
C HIS A 197 -8.48 -2.32 -6.18
N CYS A 198 -7.43 -1.50 -6.15
CA CYS A 198 -6.83 -0.97 -4.93
C CYS A 198 -6.64 0.53 -5.08
N ILE A 199 -7.01 1.32 -4.07
CA ILE A 199 -6.76 2.76 -3.99
C ILE A 199 -6.19 3.07 -2.60
N PHE A 200 -5.18 3.93 -2.57
CA PHE A 200 -4.65 4.52 -1.35
C PHE A 200 -5.16 5.93 -1.21
N LEU A 201 -5.72 6.25 -0.04
CA LEU A 201 -6.12 7.61 0.30
C LEU A 201 -4.87 8.49 0.51
N PRO A 202 -4.98 9.83 0.42
CA PRO A 202 -3.88 10.73 0.74
C PRO A 202 -3.42 10.62 2.21
N LYS A 203 -2.11 10.71 2.44
CA LYS A 203 -1.50 10.77 3.79
C LYS A 203 -2.10 11.89 4.61
N PHE A 204 -2.45 11.58 5.86
CA PHE A 204 -2.97 12.53 6.86
C PHE A 204 -4.33 13.15 6.51
N HIS A 205 -5.14 12.45 5.72
CA HIS A 205 -6.50 12.84 5.36
C HIS A 205 -7.53 11.80 5.82
N CYS A 206 -7.63 11.59 7.15
CA CYS A 206 -8.55 10.58 7.73
C CYS A 206 -10.03 10.91 7.47
N GLU A 207 -10.37 12.17 7.22
CA GLU A 207 -11.70 12.63 6.82
C GLU A 207 -12.17 12.04 5.49
N LEU A 208 -11.25 11.54 4.65
CA LEU A 208 -11.57 10.89 3.39
C LEU A 208 -11.79 9.37 3.53
N ASN A 209 -11.64 8.82 4.74
CA ASN A 209 -11.79 7.40 5.01
C ASN A 209 -13.06 7.13 5.83
N PRO A 210 -14.19 6.74 5.19
CA PRO A 210 -15.45 6.43 5.88
C PRO A 210 -15.34 5.44 7.04
N ILE A 211 -14.35 4.53 7.03
CA ILE A 211 -14.13 3.61 8.16
C ILE A 211 -13.74 4.33 9.45
N GLU A 212 -13.15 5.53 9.36
CA GLU A 212 -12.83 6.36 10.52
C GLU A 212 -14.10 6.93 11.17
N MET A 213 -15.11 7.25 10.36
CA MET A 213 -16.44 7.65 10.86
C MET A 213 -17.12 6.47 11.56
N TYR A 214 -17.09 5.29 10.94
CA TYR A 214 -17.57 4.04 11.55
C TYR A 214 -16.88 3.78 12.90
N TRP A 215 -15.55 3.86 12.95
CA TRP A 215 -14.79 3.66 14.17
C TRP A 215 -15.09 4.74 15.23
N GLY A 216 -15.21 6.00 14.82
CA GLY A 216 -15.60 7.09 15.71
C GLY A 216 -16.95 6.82 16.36
N TYR A 217 -17.95 6.42 15.57
CA TYR A 217 -19.28 6.05 16.05
C TYR A 217 -19.23 4.85 16.99
N ALA A 218 -18.62 3.75 16.55
CA ALA A 218 -18.53 2.52 17.33
C ALA A 218 -17.80 2.74 18.68
N LYS A 219 -16.71 3.52 18.68
CA LYS A 219 -15.97 3.90 19.90
C LYS A 219 -16.81 4.79 20.81
N TYR A 220 -17.53 5.77 20.26
CA TYR A 220 -18.42 6.62 21.05
C TYR A 220 -19.47 5.79 21.80
N HIS A 221 -20.15 4.87 21.12
CA HIS A 221 -21.13 3.98 21.75
C HIS A 221 -20.50 3.00 22.73
N TYR A 222 -19.34 2.44 22.38
CA TYR A 222 -18.59 1.57 23.28
C TYR A 222 -18.28 2.27 24.60
N CYS A 223 -17.81 3.53 24.56
CA CYS A 223 -17.45 4.31 25.75
C CYS A 223 -18.63 4.70 26.63
N ARG A 224 -19.87 4.68 26.13
CA ARG A 224 -21.09 4.95 26.91
C ARG A 224 -21.54 3.76 27.76
N VAL A 225 -21.09 2.56 27.44
CA VAL A 225 -21.39 1.36 28.21
C VAL A 225 -20.41 1.29 29.37
N PHE A 226 -20.91 1.29 30.60
CA PHE A 226 -20.10 1.10 31.79
C PHE A 226 -19.52 -0.33 31.83
N LYS A 227 -18.23 -0.47 32.13
CA LYS A 227 -17.49 -1.75 32.11
C LYS A 227 -16.63 -1.81 33.37
N ASN A 228 -16.84 -2.81 34.22
CA ASN A 228 -16.00 -3.03 35.40
C ASN A 228 -14.99 -4.15 35.18
N THR A 229 -15.32 -5.08 34.30
CA THR A 229 -14.52 -6.26 34.00
C THR A 229 -14.20 -6.35 32.51
N PHE A 230 -13.20 -7.17 32.19
CA PHE A 230 -12.87 -7.49 30.80
C PHE A 230 -14.02 -8.24 30.10
N ALA A 231 -14.83 -9.01 30.82
CA ALA A 231 -16.02 -9.66 30.27
C ALA A 231 -17.06 -8.62 29.84
N ASP A 232 -17.28 -7.58 30.65
CA ASP A 232 -18.18 -6.47 30.31
C ASP A 232 -17.69 -5.71 29.07
N ALA A 233 -16.36 -5.54 28.97
CA ALA A 233 -15.73 -4.96 27.78
C ALA A 233 -15.99 -5.79 26.52
N LYS A 234 -15.82 -7.12 26.59
CA LYS A 234 -16.16 -8.03 25.47
C LYS A 234 -17.64 -8.02 25.12
N ALA A 235 -18.53 -7.98 26.10
CA ALA A 235 -19.98 -7.93 25.86
C ALA A 235 -20.41 -6.63 25.16
N ALA A 236 -19.69 -5.54 25.38
CA ALA A 236 -19.98 -4.25 24.77
C ALA A 236 -19.54 -4.12 23.30
N VAL A 237 -18.93 -5.16 22.71
CA VAL A 237 -18.55 -5.22 21.29
C VAL A 237 -19.78 -5.16 20.36
N SER A 238 -20.99 -5.36 20.88
CA SER A 238 -22.24 -5.05 20.17
C SER A 238 -22.29 -3.62 19.63
N SER A 239 -21.50 -2.68 20.17
CA SER A 239 -21.34 -1.33 19.61
C SER A 239 -20.80 -1.32 18.17
N LEU A 240 -20.08 -2.35 17.73
CA LEU A 240 -19.65 -2.49 16.33
C LEU A 240 -20.84 -2.62 15.38
N GLN A 241 -21.93 -3.25 15.81
CA GLN A 241 -23.13 -3.42 15.01
C GLN A 241 -24.11 -2.25 15.15
N SER A 242 -23.75 -1.21 15.91
CA SER A 242 -24.67 -0.12 16.24
C SER A 242 -24.68 1.02 15.23
N CYS A 243 -23.68 1.09 14.33
CA CYS A 243 -23.56 2.16 13.34
C CYS A 243 -24.61 1.99 12.22
N PRO A 244 -25.59 2.91 12.09
CA PRO A 244 -26.59 2.86 11.02
C PRO A 244 -25.96 3.10 9.65
N LEU A 245 -26.50 2.46 8.60
CA LEU A 245 -25.98 2.62 7.24
C LEU A 245 -26.13 4.04 6.70
N ASP A 246 -27.13 4.79 7.16
CA ASP A 246 -27.36 6.20 6.82
C ASP A 246 -26.41 7.16 7.54
N THR A 247 -25.57 6.66 8.45
CA THR A 247 -24.50 7.43 9.12
C THR A 247 -23.17 7.37 8.36
N LEU A 248 -23.01 6.43 7.42
CA LEU A 248 -21.80 6.20 6.61
C LEU A 248 -21.97 6.75 5.19
#